data_AF-A0A385SNE7-F1
#
_entry.id   AF-A0A385SNE7-F1
#
_cell.length_a   1.000
_cell.length_b   1.000
_cell.length_c   1.000
_cell.angle_alpha   90.00
_cell.angle_beta   90.00
_cell.angle_gamma   90.00
#
_symmetry.space_group_name_H-M   'P 1'
#
loop_
_entity.id
_entity.type
_entity.pdbx_description
1 polymer ?
#
loop_
_entity_poly.entity_id
_entity_poly.type
_entity_poly.pdbx_seq_one_letter_code
_entity_poly.pdbx_strand_id
1 'polypeptide(L)'
;MLDIFLSEDRNTVFREKLVNYKFFYEVKHSAAKANSDIRIYMPEIDRDGYDVLLDDGEQIVPLQLKTYLSSATTKRWVVNKGLLRPLYLNCQSLGFEFSPEGNGIEGGLVVVKIIANADEIRSFEWFYSDCYILTAFESGLVTHKPNPHLDHITSFMSRLRTGYQKEKLEITKLCMVKVKSIDDLLALAGMPSKKQQQWRLSFKNSYHSLRMGTISHEERSELTDILQSHIDDPRLTVG
;
A
#
# COMPACT_ATOMS: atom_id res chain seq x y z
N MET A 1 -20.75 -24.81 -0.87
CA MET A 1 -20.00 -24.11 0.18
C MET A 1 -19.33 -22.91 -0.44
N LEU A 2 -19.52 -21.72 0.14
CA LEU A 2 -19.10 -20.43 -0.40
C LEU A 2 -17.57 -20.32 -0.53
N ASP A 3 -16.83 -20.79 0.46
CA ASP A 3 -15.36 -20.86 0.43
C ASP A 3 -14.84 -21.68 -0.76
N ILE A 4 -15.43 -22.84 -1.04
CA ILE A 4 -15.11 -23.65 -2.22
C ILE A 4 -15.43 -22.86 -3.49
N PHE A 5 -16.63 -22.29 -3.58
CA PHE A 5 -17.04 -21.48 -4.73
C PHE A 5 -16.05 -20.33 -4.99
N LEU A 6 -15.67 -19.58 -3.95
CA LEU A 6 -14.72 -18.47 -4.07
C LEU A 6 -13.30 -18.93 -4.40
N SER A 7 -12.93 -20.19 -4.13
CA SER A 7 -11.59 -20.73 -4.38
C SER A 7 -11.37 -21.21 -5.82
N GLU A 8 -12.45 -21.48 -6.54
CA GLU A 8 -12.38 -21.96 -7.91
C GLU A 8 -11.88 -20.85 -8.87
N ASP A 9 -10.93 -21.20 -9.74
CA ASP A 9 -10.31 -20.24 -10.68
C ASP A 9 -11.35 -19.53 -11.56
N ARG A 10 -12.40 -20.24 -11.99
CA ARG A 10 -13.51 -19.69 -12.79
C ARG A 10 -14.27 -18.56 -12.11
N ASN A 11 -14.20 -18.47 -10.77
CA ASN A 11 -14.90 -17.46 -9.97
C ASN A 11 -13.99 -16.28 -9.57
N THR A 12 -12.78 -16.20 -10.11
CA THR A 12 -11.83 -15.12 -9.80
C THR A 12 -12.41 -13.73 -10.10
N VAL A 13 -13.04 -13.55 -11.26
CA VAL A 13 -13.69 -12.27 -11.63
C VAL A 13 -14.82 -11.90 -10.67
N PHE A 14 -15.58 -12.88 -10.21
CA PHE A 14 -16.65 -12.64 -9.23
C PHE A 14 -16.08 -12.23 -7.87
N ARG A 15 -15.01 -12.91 -7.42
CA ARG A 15 -14.29 -12.59 -6.18
C ARG A 15 -13.72 -11.16 -6.22
N GLU A 16 -13.13 -10.75 -7.34
CA GLU A 16 -12.64 -9.39 -7.55
C GLU A 16 -13.77 -8.36 -7.47
N LYS A 17 -14.91 -8.59 -8.14
CA LYS A 17 -16.08 -7.69 -8.06
C LYS A 17 -16.60 -7.53 -6.63
N LEU A 18 -16.71 -8.63 -5.89
CA LEU A 18 -17.14 -8.58 -4.48
C LEU A 18 -16.22 -7.70 -3.63
N VAL A 19 -14.90 -7.88 -3.79
CA VAL A 19 -13.91 -7.06 -3.06
C VAL A 19 -13.99 -5.60 -3.49
N ASN A 20 -14.13 -5.32 -4.78
CA ASN A 20 -14.24 -3.96 -5.28
C ASN A 20 -15.47 -3.26 -4.70
N TYR A 21 -16.64 -3.90 -4.70
CA TYR A 21 -17.85 -3.32 -4.09
C TYR A 21 -17.66 -3.03 -2.60
N LYS A 22 -17.06 -3.97 -1.86
CA LYS A 22 -16.76 -3.76 -0.44
C LYS A 22 -15.80 -2.59 -0.24
N PHE A 23 -14.70 -2.54 -1.00
CA PHE A 23 -13.71 -1.47 -0.95
C PHE A 23 -14.34 -0.12 -1.27
N PHE A 24 -15.12 -0.01 -2.35
CA PHE A 24 -15.76 1.25 -2.75
C PHE A 24 -16.76 1.75 -1.72
N TYR A 25 -17.57 0.85 -1.17
CA TYR A 25 -18.48 1.18 -0.08
C TYR A 25 -17.71 1.75 1.12
N GLU A 26 -16.64 1.08 1.57
CA GLU A 26 -15.87 1.52 2.73
C GLU A 26 -15.12 2.84 2.49
N VAL A 27 -14.58 3.05 1.28
CA VAL A 27 -13.93 4.32 0.89
C VAL A 27 -14.95 5.45 0.89
N LYS A 28 -16.10 5.29 0.23
CA LYS A 28 -17.16 6.32 0.22
C LYS A 28 -17.69 6.60 1.62
N HIS A 29 -17.89 5.57 2.43
CA HIS A 29 -18.33 5.71 3.81
C HIS A 29 -17.28 6.43 4.68
N SER A 30 -15.98 6.15 4.48
CA SER A 30 -14.87 6.86 5.12
C SER A 30 -14.82 8.34 4.73
N ALA A 31 -14.89 8.63 3.43
CA ALA A 31 -14.89 10.00 2.91
C ALA A 31 -16.07 10.82 3.47
N ALA A 32 -17.28 10.26 3.45
CA ALA A 32 -18.47 10.90 4.01
C ALA A 32 -18.31 11.21 5.51
N LYS A 33 -17.72 10.28 6.28
CA LYS A 33 -17.38 10.50 7.69
C LYS A 33 -16.38 11.63 7.90
N ALA A 34 -15.51 11.89 6.94
CA ALA A 34 -14.51 12.96 6.96
C ALA A 34 -15.00 14.27 6.31
N ASN A 35 -16.29 14.39 5.96
CA ASN A 35 -16.85 15.51 5.21
C ASN A 35 -16.12 15.79 3.88
N SER A 36 -15.69 14.73 3.20
CA SER A 36 -15.01 14.78 1.90
C SER A 36 -15.75 13.91 0.87
N ASP A 37 -15.49 14.14 -0.42
CA ASP A 37 -15.97 13.28 -1.51
C ASP A 37 -14.77 12.72 -2.28
N ILE A 38 -14.42 11.47 -1.98
CA ILE A 38 -13.42 10.72 -2.75
C ILE A 38 -14.12 10.07 -3.94
N ARG A 39 -13.90 10.59 -5.14
CA ARG A 39 -14.33 9.98 -6.40
C ARG A 39 -13.51 8.72 -6.67
N ILE A 40 -14.18 7.72 -7.24
CA ILE A 40 -13.59 6.42 -7.55
C ILE A 40 -13.78 6.18 -9.04
N TYR A 41 -12.69 6.03 -9.75
CA TYR A 41 -12.69 5.68 -11.18
C TYR A 41 -12.10 4.30 -11.38
N MET A 42 -12.67 3.55 -12.31
CA MET A 42 -12.13 2.26 -12.75
C MET A 42 -11.75 2.42 -14.23
N PRO A 43 -10.46 2.30 -14.59
CA PRO A 43 -10.06 2.39 -15.99
C PRO A 43 -10.67 1.22 -16.77
N GLU A 44 -11.22 1.49 -17.95
CA GLU A 44 -11.69 0.44 -18.86
C GLU A 44 -10.54 -0.35 -19.48
N ILE A 45 -9.35 0.26 -19.57
CA ILE A 45 -8.13 -0.33 -20.13
C ILE A 45 -7.00 -0.20 -19.10
N ASP A 46 -6.45 -1.33 -18.67
CA ASP A 46 -5.27 -1.39 -17.81
C ASP A 46 -4.00 -1.02 -18.61
N ARG A 47 -3.69 0.28 -18.67
CA ARG A 47 -2.47 0.78 -19.32
C ARG A 47 -1.29 0.92 -18.36
N ASP A 48 -1.59 1.26 -17.11
CA ASP A 48 -0.59 1.73 -16.15
C ASP A 48 -0.46 0.79 -14.93
N GLY A 49 -1.21 -0.32 -14.89
CA GLY A 49 -1.11 -1.35 -13.86
C GLY A 49 -1.92 -1.09 -12.59
N TYR A 50 -2.89 -0.17 -12.61
CA TYR A 50 -3.81 0.08 -11.50
C TYR A 50 -5.24 -0.31 -11.88
N ASP A 51 -6.00 -0.76 -10.88
CA ASP A 51 -7.40 -1.20 -11.07
C ASP A 51 -8.40 -0.10 -10.68
N VAL A 52 -7.97 0.85 -9.84
CA VAL A 52 -8.80 1.89 -9.25
C VAL A 52 -8.01 3.18 -9.13
N LEU A 53 -8.67 4.32 -9.33
CA LEU A 53 -8.12 5.65 -9.09
C LEU A 53 -9.02 6.36 -8.08
N LEU A 54 -8.43 6.81 -6.97
CA LEU A 54 -9.09 7.64 -5.96
C LEU A 54 -8.74 9.11 -6.21
N ASP A 55 -9.73 9.99 -6.14
CA ASP A 55 -9.59 11.42 -6.43
C ASP A 55 -10.44 12.22 -5.44
N ASP A 56 -9.81 13.03 -4.59
CA ASP A 56 -10.50 13.95 -3.66
C ASP A 56 -10.60 15.39 -4.18
N GLY A 57 -10.15 15.64 -5.42
CA GLY A 57 -10.04 16.96 -6.03
C GLY A 57 -8.69 17.66 -5.84
N GLU A 58 -7.86 17.22 -4.91
CA GLU A 58 -6.51 17.76 -4.65
C GLU A 58 -5.42 16.75 -4.98
N GLN A 59 -5.66 15.48 -4.65
CA GLN A 59 -4.77 14.36 -4.81
C GLN A 59 -5.45 13.24 -5.61
N ILE A 60 -4.63 12.58 -6.41
CA ILE A 60 -5.02 11.39 -7.18
C ILE A 60 -4.13 10.25 -6.73
N VAL A 61 -4.74 9.15 -6.30
CA VAL A 61 -4.03 7.94 -5.86
C VAL A 61 -4.46 6.75 -6.69
N PRO A 62 -3.62 6.30 -7.64
CA PRO A 62 -3.80 5.05 -8.36
C PRO A 62 -3.55 3.86 -7.44
N LEU A 63 -4.46 2.89 -7.41
CA LEU A 63 -4.36 1.68 -6.61
C LEU A 63 -4.54 0.44 -7.47
N GLN A 64 -3.65 -0.53 -7.28
CA GLN A 64 -3.88 -1.89 -7.74
C GLN A 64 -4.49 -2.71 -6.61
N LEU A 65 -5.57 -3.44 -6.90
CA LEU A 65 -6.27 -4.29 -5.95
C LEU A 65 -5.97 -5.76 -6.26
N LYS A 66 -5.47 -6.50 -5.27
CA LYS A 66 -5.26 -7.94 -5.36
C LYS A 66 -6.03 -8.64 -4.26
N THR A 67 -6.50 -9.86 -4.53
CA THR A 67 -7.33 -10.61 -3.58
C THR A 67 -6.82 -12.02 -3.39
N TYR A 68 -6.97 -12.57 -2.20
CA TYR A 68 -6.71 -13.97 -1.93
C TYR A 68 -7.58 -14.48 -0.77
N LEU A 69 -7.88 -15.78 -0.75
CA LEU A 69 -8.60 -16.41 0.35
C LEU A 69 -7.66 -16.71 1.52
N SER A 70 -8.20 -16.76 2.74
CA SER A 70 -7.45 -17.18 3.93
C SER A 70 -6.82 -18.58 3.81
N SER A 71 -7.43 -19.46 3.01
CA SER A 71 -6.94 -20.81 2.69
C SER A 71 -5.88 -20.85 1.59
N ALA A 72 -5.67 -19.75 0.85
CA ALA A 72 -4.71 -19.71 -0.23
C ALA A 72 -3.27 -19.55 0.28
N THR A 73 -2.32 -20.16 -0.43
CA THR A 73 -0.88 -20.10 -0.11
C THR A 73 -0.17 -18.89 -0.74
N THR A 74 -0.88 -18.07 -1.51
CA THR A 74 -0.35 -16.88 -2.19
C THR A 74 0.24 -15.88 -1.20
N LYS A 75 1.51 -15.51 -1.41
CA LYS A 75 2.25 -14.54 -0.60
C LYS A 75 2.98 -13.47 -1.42
N ARG A 76 2.76 -13.49 -2.73
CA ARG A 76 3.51 -12.78 -3.76
C ARG A 76 2.54 -12.26 -4.80
N TRP A 77 2.74 -11.02 -5.26
CA TRP A 77 1.93 -10.40 -6.29
C TRP A 77 2.83 -9.70 -7.29
N VAL A 78 2.46 -9.77 -8.56
CA VAL A 78 3.16 -9.06 -9.62
C VAL A 78 2.54 -7.68 -9.80
N VAL A 79 3.38 -6.66 -9.77
CA VAL A 79 3.01 -5.24 -9.91
C VAL A 79 3.91 -4.56 -10.94
N ASN A 80 3.41 -3.55 -11.63
CA ASN A 80 4.25 -2.71 -12.49
C ASN A 80 5.13 -1.81 -11.61
N LYS A 81 6.41 -1.65 -11.97
CA LYS A 81 7.34 -0.77 -11.26
C LYS A 81 6.80 0.65 -11.18
N GLY A 82 6.29 1.17 -12.30
CA GLY A 82 5.75 2.53 -12.40
C GLY A 82 4.68 2.83 -11.35
N LEU A 83 3.85 1.84 -10.97
CA LEU A 83 2.85 2.02 -9.94
C LEU A 83 3.46 2.38 -8.58
N LEU A 84 4.49 1.65 -8.16
CA LEU A 84 5.12 1.81 -6.83
C LEU A 84 6.29 2.79 -6.82
N ARG A 85 6.59 3.44 -7.94
CA ARG A 85 7.62 4.46 -8.02
C ARG A 85 7.03 5.84 -7.74
N PRO A 86 7.79 6.75 -7.11
CA PRO A 86 7.33 8.10 -6.86
C PRO A 86 7.14 8.90 -8.15
N LEU A 87 6.39 9.99 -8.05
CA LEU A 87 6.35 11.02 -9.08
C LEU A 87 7.74 11.64 -9.23
N TYR A 88 8.02 12.22 -10.41
CA TYR A 88 9.30 12.84 -10.73
C TYR A 88 9.83 13.78 -9.62
N LEU A 89 8.94 14.60 -9.03
CA LEU A 89 9.28 15.55 -7.97
C LEU A 89 9.78 14.89 -6.68
N ASN A 90 9.39 13.65 -6.41
CA ASN A 90 9.74 12.90 -5.20
C ASN A 90 10.86 11.85 -5.46
N CYS A 91 11.31 11.68 -6.71
CA CYS A 91 12.35 10.68 -7.04
C CYS A 91 13.66 10.93 -6.27
N GLN A 92 14.21 12.15 -6.32
CA GLN A 92 15.48 12.45 -5.64
C GLN A 92 15.39 12.21 -4.14
N SER A 93 14.33 12.75 -3.54
CA SER A 93 14.18 12.78 -2.09
C SER A 93 14.12 11.35 -1.57
N LEU A 94 13.42 10.44 -2.26
CA LEU A 94 13.29 9.03 -1.88
C LEU A 94 14.43 8.11 -2.40
N GLY A 95 15.44 8.69 -3.08
CA GLY A 95 16.61 7.98 -3.59
C GLY A 95 16.35 7.12 -4.84
N PHE A 96 15.33 7.44 -5.64
CA PHE A 96 15.04 6.80 -6.92
C PHE A 96 15.83 7.46 -8.05
N GLU A 97 16.11 6.71 -9.11
CA GLU A 97 16.79 7.27 -10.29
C GLU A 97 15.92 8.33 -10.99
N PHE A 98 16.56 9.37 -11.52
CA PHE A 98 15.91 10.33 -12.38
C PHE A 98 16.04 9.90 -13.83
N SER A 99 15.03 9.19 -14.33
CA SER A 99 14.93 8.92 -15.76
C SER A 99 13.49 9.12 -16.23
N PRO A 100 13.26 9.69 -17.43
CA PRO A 100 11.92 9.83 -18.00
C PRO A 100 11.18 8.49 -18.09
N GLU A 101 11.94 7.41 -18.26
CA GLU A 101 11.45 6.05 -18.35
C GLU A 101 11.29 5.36 -16.99
N GLY A 102 11.84 5.96 -15.94
CA GLY A 102 11.90 5.42 -14.60
C GLY A 102 11.09 6.18 -13.56
N ASN A 103 10.41 7.26 -13.92
CA ASN A 103 9.41 7.86 -13.05
C ASN A 103 8.23 6.91 -12.83
N GLY A 104 7.55 7.07 -11.70
CA GLY A 104 6.30 6.38 -11.43
C GLY A 104 5.11 7.31 -11.35
N ILE A 105 4.00 6.74 -10.91
CA ILE A 105 2.73 7.42 -10.69
C ILE A 105 2.37 7.53 -9.20
N GLU A 106 3.28 7.13 -8.31
CA GLU A 106 3.13 7.23 -6.85
C GLU A 106 1.83 6.59 -6.33
N GLY A 107 1.48 5.46 -6.92
CA GLY A 107 0.33 4.68 -6.52
C GLY A 107 0.63 3.72 -5.37
N GLY A 108 -0.33 2.84 -5.12
CA GLY A 108 -0.26 1.84 -4.07
C GLY A 108 -0.77 0.48 -4.50
N LEU A 109 -0.32 -0.56 -3.79
CA LEU A 109 -0.87 -1.90 -3.85
C LEU A 109 -1.72 -2.15 -2.60
N VAL A 110 -2.98 -2.51 -2.82
CA VAL A 110 -3.86 -3.06 -1.78
C VAL A 110 -4.03 -4.55 -2.02
N VAL A 111 -3.66 -5.36 -1.03
CA VAL A 111 -3.96 -6.80 -1.03
C VAL A 111 -5.03 -7.07 0.00
N VAL A 112 -6.09 -7.76 -0.42
CA VAL A 112 -7.25 -8.07 0.42
C VAL A 112 -7.29 -9.57 0.68
N LYS A 113 -7.19 -9.95 1.94
CA LYS A 113 -7.41 -11.32 2.38
C LYS A 113 -8.87 -11.49 2.77
N ILE A 114 -9.55 -12.40 2.09
CA ILE A 114 -10.95 -12.74 2.38
C ILE A 114 -10.97 -13.91 3.36
N ILE A 115 -11.61 -13.70 4.52
CA ILE A 115 -11.85 -14.76 5.51
C ILE A 115 -13.30 -15.18 5.36
N ALA A 116 -13.51 -16.37 4.79
CA ALA A 116 -14.84 -16.94 4.56
C ALA A 116 -14.92 -18.35 5.14
N ASN A 117 -16.14 -18.81 5.41
CA ASN A 117 -16.45 -20.21 5.71
C ASN A 117 -17.44 -20.75 4.68
N ALA A 118 -18.07 -21.90 4.96
CA ALA A 118 -19.00 -22.55 4.04
C ALA A 118 -20.24 -21.71 3.70
N ASP A 119 -20.64 -20.76 4.57
CA ASP A 119 -21.93 -20.08 4.50
C ASP A 119 -21.80 -18.58 4.22
N GLU A 120 -20.74 -17.93 4.70
CA GLU A 120 -20.58 -16.48 4.59
C GLU A 120 -19.13 -15.99 4.56
N ILE A 121 -18.95 -14.74 4.13
CA ILE A 121 -17.71 -13.99 4.29
C ILE A 121 -17.73 -13.38 5.70
N ARG A 122 -16.78 -13.78 6.54
CA ARG A 122 -16.65 -13.33 7.93
C ARG A 122 -16.01 -11.96 8.03
N SER A 123 -14.94 -11.73 7.28
CA SER A 123 -14.21 -10.46 7.31
C SER A 123 -13.26 -10.30 6.12
N PHE A 124 -12.77 -9.07 5.95
CA PHE A 124 -11.72 -8.69 5.03
C PHE A 124 -10.54 -8.14 5.84
N GLU A 125 -9.32 -8.64 5.59
CA GLU A 125 -8.10 -8.02 6.11
C GLU A 125 -7.39 -7.29 4.96
N TRP A 126 -7.05 -6.02 5.22
CA TRP A 126 -6.43 -5.14 4.24
C TRP A 126 -4.92 -5.06 4.48
N PHE A 127 -4.14 -5.20 3.41
CA PHE A 127 -2.70 -5.00 3.41
C PHE A 127 -2.36 -3.92 2.41
N TYR A 128 -1.46 -3.02 2.77
CA TYR A 128 -1.11 -1.85 1.97
C TYR A 128 0.40 -1.71 1.79
N SER A 129 0.81 -1.20 0.64
CA SER A 129 2.19 -0.81 0.34
C SER A 129 2.22 0.23 -0.77
N ASP A 130 3.15 1.18 -0.67
CA ASP A 130 3.50 2.20 -1.66
C ASP A 130 4.99 2.54 -1.51
N CYS A 131 5.51 3.50 -2.30
CA CYS A 131 6.91 3.90 -2.18
C CYS A 131 7.28 4.37 -0.77
N TYR A 132 6.39 5.05 -0.03
CA TYR A 132 6.68 5.57 1.31
C TYR A 132 6.78 4.46 2.35
N ILE A 133 5.84 3.51 2.34
CA ILE A 133 5.86 2.35 3.23
C ILE A 133 7.09 1.50 2.96
N LEU A 134 7.43 1.27 1.68
CA LEU A 134 8.60 0.52 1.29
C LEU A 134 9.91 1.20 1.74
N THR A 135 9.98 2.52 1.57
CA THR A 135 11.11 3.30 2.07
C THR A 135 11.17 3.29 3.60
N ALA A 136 10.05 3.34 4.31
CA ALA A 136 9.98 3.21 5.76
C ALA A 136 10.47 1.83 6.26
N PHE A 137 10.18 0.77 5.50
CA PHE A 137 10.74 -0.57 5.74
C PHE A 137 12.26 -0.59 5.58
N GLU A 138 12.77 -0.08 4.46
CA GLU A 138 14.20 -0.05 4.17
C GLU A 138 14.98 0.78 5.20
N SER A 139 14.38 1.87 5.66
CA SER A 139 14.99 2.78 6.62
C SER A 139 14.90 2.31 8.07
N GLY A 140 14.30 1.13 8.30
CA GLY A 140 14.10 0.55 9.62
C GLY A 140 13.10 1.29 10.49
N LEU A 141 12.29 2.20 9.92
CA LEU A 141 11.18 2.86 10.63
C LEU A 141 10.04 1.85 10.87
N VAL A 142 9.84 0.94 9.91
CA VAL A 142 8.98 -0.24 10.06
C VAL A 142 9.86 -1.47 9.93
N THR A 143 9.82 -2.37 10.91
CA THR A 143 10.68 -3.56 11.00
C THR A 143 9.86 -4.81 11.25
N HIS A 144 10.34 -5.97 10.81
CA HIS A 144 9.72 -7.26 11.13
C HIS A 144 10.25 -7.81 12.46
N LYS A 145 9.43 -8.64 13.12
CA LYS A 145 9.79 -9.43 14.30
C LYS A 145 9.88 -10.92 13.97
N PRO A 146 11.04 -11.58 14.19
CA PRO A 146 12.37 -10.98 14.29
C PRO A 146 12.76 -10.27 12.98
N ASN A 147 13.92 -9.60 12.93
CA ASN A 147 14.35 -8.77 11.79
C ASN A 147 15.30 -9.47 10.77
N PRO A 148 15.10 -10.74 10.31
CA PRO A 148 15.97 -11.34 9.30
C PRO A 148 15.59 -10.93 7.86
N HIS A 149 14.75 -9.90 7.68
CA HIS A 149 14.12 -9.58 6.40
C HIS A 149 14.65 -8.31 5.73
N LEU A 150 15.58 -7.59 6.37
CA LEU A 150 16.13 -6.35 5.84
C LEU A 150 16.78 -6.56 4.46
N ASP A 151 17.54 -7.64 4.27
CA ASP A 151 18.17 -7.96 2.98
C ASP A 151 17.16 -8.14 1.84
N HIS A 152 15.99 -8.74 2.15
CA HIS A 152 14.92 -8.91 1.17
C HIS A 152 14.30 -7.57 0.78
N ILE A 153 14.05 -6.70 1.75
CA ILE A 153 13.53 -5.34 1.53
C ILE A 153 14.54 -4.52 0.72
N THR A 154 15.81 -4.51 1.10
CA THR A 154 16.90 -3.79 0.41
C THR A 154 17.06 -4.28 -1.03
N SER A 155 17.00 -5.60 -1.26
CA SER A 155 17.06 -6.18 -2.60
C SER A 155 15.86 -5.76 -3.46
N PHE A 156 14.65 -5.79 -2.88
CA PHE A 156 13.45 -5.31 -3.55
C PHE A 156 13.54 -3.82 -3.91
N MET A 157 13.99 -2.98 -2.96
CA MET A 157 14.14 -1.54 -3.17
C MET A 157 15.20 -1.18 -4.20
N SER A 158 16.34 -1.88 -4.22
CA SER A 158 17.36 -1.71 -5.26
C SER A 158 16.79 -1.93 -6.67
N ARG A 159 15.99 -3.00 -6.84
CA ARG A 159 15.30 -3.28 -8.11
C ARG A 159 14.19 -2.28 -8.39
N LEU A 160 13.48 -1.81 -7.37
CA LEU A 160 12.41 -0.84 -7.54
C LEU A 160 12.97 0.52 -7.98
N ARG A 161 14.11 0.97 -7.46
CA ARG A 161 14.71 2.28 -7.76
C ARG A 161 15.31 2.44 -9.15
N THR A 162 15.61 1.34 -9.85
CA THR A 162 16.33 1.35 -11.12
C THR A 162 15.64 0.54 -12.22
N GLY A 163 15.76 0.94 -13.49
CA GLY A 163 15.18 0.28 -14.67
C GLY A 163 13.87 0.90 -15.17
N TYR A 164 13.16 0.23 -16.08
CA TYR A 164 12.01 0.84 -16.76
C TYR A 164 10.69 0.74 -15.96
N GLN A 165 9.83 1.75 -16.07
CA GLN A 165 8.50 1.81 -15.43
C GLN A 165 7.59 0.63 -15.78
N LYS A 166 7.70 0.10 -17.01
CA LYS A 166 6.87 -1.02 -17.52
C LYS A 166 7.36 -2.39 -17.05
N GLU A 167 8.51 -2.45 -16.38
CA GLU A 167 8.98 -3.70 -15.81
C GLU A 167 8.05 -4.16 -14.69
N LYS A 168 7.98 -5.48 -14.52
CA LYS A 168 7.20 -6.11 -13.48
C LYS A 168 8.10 -6.49 -12.31
N LEU A 169 7.60 -6.26 -11.09
CA LEU A 169 8.22 -6.73 -9.87
C LEU A 169 7.27 -7.65 -9.12
N GLU A 170 7.84 -8.65 -8.45
CA GLU A 170 7.14 -9.46 -7.48
C GLU A 170 7.31 -8.81 -6.11
N ILE A 171 6.21 -8.32 -5.54
CA ILE A 171 6.16 -7.81 -4.17
C ILE A 171 5.61 -8.90 -3.25
N THR A 172 6.26 -9.08 -2.11
CA THR A 172 5.88 -10.09 -1.12
C THR A 172 5.09 -9.46 0.02
N LYS A 173 4.36 -10.28 0.77
CA LYS A 173 3.67 -9.85 2.00
C LYS A 173 4.61 -9.28 3.09
N LEU A 174 5.93 -9.42 2.94
CA LEU A 174 6.92 -8.79 3.83
C LEU A 174 7.09 -7.30 3.53
N CYS A 175 6.77 -6.86 2.31
CA CYS A 175 6.89 -5.48 1.87
C CYS A 175 5.59 -4.69 2.08
N MET A 176 4.69 -5.18 2.95
CA MET A 176 3.35 -4.64 3.14
C MET A 176 3.01 -4.57 4.62
N VAL A 177 2.18 -3.60 4.99
CA VAL A 177 1.62 -3.47 6.35
C VAL A 177 0.18 -3.95 6.36
N LYS A 178 -0.22 -4.72 7.37
CA LYS A 178 -1.65 -4.91 7.68
C LYS A 178 -2.20 -3.62 8.28
N VAL A 179 -3.30 -3.09 7.72
CA VAL A 179 -3.93 -1.85 8.22
C VAL A 179 -5.15 -2.17 9.08
N LYS A 180 -5.40 -1.32 10.08
CA LYS A 180 -6.53 -1.46 11.03
C LYS A 180 -7.90 -1.35 10.35
N SER A 181 -8.01 -0.45 9.39
CA SER A 181 -9.27 -0.12 8.72
C SER A 181 -9.04 0.58 7.38
N ILE A 182 -10.11 0.82 6.62
CA ILE A 182 -10.04 1.67 5.42
C ILE A 182 -9.73 3.14 5.76
N ASP A 183 -10.18 3.66 6.92
CA ASP A 183 -9.79 5.00 7.35
C ASP A 183 -8.26 5.11 7.51
N ASP A 184 -7.63 4.06 8.03
CA ASP A 184 -6.16 3.97 8.20
C ASP A 184 -5.45 3.72 6.87
N LEU A 185 -6.02 2.91 5.97
CA LEU A 185 -5.51 2.75 4.60
C LEU A 185 -5.46 4.09 3.87
N LEU A 186 -6.56 4.84 3.90
CA LEU A 186 -6.67 6.14 3.24
C LEU A 186 -5.67 7.14 3.83
N ALA A 187 -5.50 7.16 5.16
CA ALA A 187 -4.47 8.00 5.79
C ALA A 187 -3.05 7.62 5.38
N LEU A 188 -2.74 6.32 5.30
CA LEU A 188 -1.47 5.84 4.76
C LEU A 188 -1.29 6.23 3.28
N ALA A 189 -2.37 6.19 2.51
CA ALA A 189 -2.41 6.59 1.11
C ALA A 189 -2.41 8.12 0.88
N GLY A 190 -2.40 8.94 1.94
CA GLY A 190 -2.46 10.40 1.85
C GLY A 190 -3.82 10.97 1.45
N MET A 191 -4.88 10.14 1.51
CA MET A 191 -6.25 10.49 1.16
C MET A 191 -7.06 10.93 2.39
N PRO A 192 -8.12 11.75 2.21
CA PRO A 192 -9.00 12.19 3.27
C PRO A 192 -9.64 11.03 4.05
N SER A 193 -9.45 11.07 5.37
CA SER A 193 -10.13 10.17 6.31
C SER A 193 -10.23 10.83 7.69
N LYS A 194 -10.89 10.14 8.64
CA LYS A 194 -10.92 10.60 10.04
C LYS A 194 -9.57 10.49 10.77
N LYS A 195 -8.54 9.97 10.11
CA LYS A 195 -7.22 9.69 10.68
C LYS A 195 -6.20 10.74 10.21
N GLN A 196 -5.11 10.87 10.98
CA GLN A 196 -4.04 11.83 10.68
C GLN A 196 -3.30 11.42 9.39
N GLN A 197 -3.27 12.32 8.40
CA GLN A 197 -2.64 12.07 7.09
C GLN A 197 -1.23 12.67 6.97
N GLN A 198 -0.79 13.45 7.96
CA GLN A 198 0.43 14.24 7.89
C GLN A 198 1.72 13.40 7.88
N TRP A 199 1.64 12.10 8.19
CA TRP A 199 2.82 11.24 8.25
C TRP A 199 3.64 11.26 6.96
N ARG A 200 3.00 11.33 5.77
CA ARG A 200 3.72 11.39 4.49
C ARG A 200 4.54 12.66 4.36
N LEU A 201 3.97 13.80 4.77
CA LEU A 201 4.66 15.09 4.73
C LEU A 201 5.82 15.11 5.74
N SER A 202 5.55 14.70 6.99
CA SER A 202 6.57 14.58 8.02
C SER A 202 7.69 13.63 7.58
N PHE A 203 7.33 12.47 7.02
CA PHE A 203 8.29 11.49 6.51
C PHE A 203 9.14 12.07 5.39
N LYS A 204 8.55 12.76 4.39
CA LYS A 204 9.31 13.43 3.32
C LYS A 204 10.34 14.40 3.87
N ASN A 205 9.93 15.23 4.83
CA ASN A 205 10.79 16.25 5.43
C ASN A 205 11.93 15.63 6.24
N SER A 206 11.67 14.53 6.94
CA SER A 206 12.66 13.86 7.79
C SER A 206 13.46 12.78 7.07
N TYR A 207 13.06 12.33 5.87
CA TYR A 207 13.65 11.16 5.23
C TYR A 207 15.14 11.34 4.93
N HIS A 208 15.57 12.54 4.52
CA HIS A 208 17.00 12.79 4.31
C HIS A 208 17.80 12.59 5.60
N SER A 209 17.36 13.18 6.71
CA SER A 209 17.98 13.01 8.03
C SER A 209 17.93 11.56 8.49
N LEU A 210 16.83 10.87 8.22
CA LEU A 210 16.64 9.47 8.58
C LEU A 210 17.62 8.57 7.81
N ARG A 211 17.81 8.81 6.51
CA ARG A 211 18.77 8.10 5.67
C ARG A 211 20.22 8.35 6.08
N MET A 212 20.53 9.57 6.53
CA MET A 212 21.87 9.94 7.01
C MET A 212 22.14 9.52 8.45
N GLY A 213 21.15 8.98 9.17
CA GLY A 213 21.25 8.66 10.59
C GLY A 213 21.36 9.90 11.49
N THR A 214 20.92 11.06 11.01
CA THR A 214 20.98 12.34 11.71
C THR A 214 19.61 12.82 12.20
N ILE A 215 18.55 12.04 11.99
CA ILE A 215 17.23 12.35 12.53
C ILE A 215 17.27 12.38 14.06
N SER A 216 16.60 13.36 14.67
CA SER A 216 16.51 13.40 16.13
C SER A 216 15.66 12.24 16.67
N HIS A 217 15.90 11.85 17.93
CA HIS A 217 15.09 10.83 18.58
C HIS A 217 13.60 11.24 18.66
N GLU A 218 13.33 12.52 18.90
CA GLU A 218 11.97 13.07 18.99
C GLU A 218 11.23 12.96 17.65
N GLU A 219 11.82 13.45 16.57
CA GLU A 219 11.24 13.35 15.22
C GLU A 219 11.02 11.89 14.80
N ARG A 220 11.97 11.00 15.12
CA ARG A 220 11.83 9.57 14.82
C ARG A 220 10.67 8.96 15.61
N SER A 221 10.57 9.27 16.90
CA SER A 221 9.49 8.79 17.77
C SER A 221 8.12 9.25 17.27
N GLU A 222 7.99 10.52 16.89
CA GLU A 222 6.74 11.07 16.35
C GLU A 222 6.31 10.35 15.07
N LEU A 223 7.22 10.15 14.12
CA LEU A 223 6.94 9.40 12.89
C LEU A 223 6.51 7.96 13.19
N THR A 224 7.20 7.32 14.13
CA THR A 224 6.90 5.96 14.58
C THR A 224 5.51 5.88 15.20
N ASP A 225 5.16 6.81 16.08
CA ASP A 225 3.88 6.82 16.78
C ASP A 225 2.72 7.01 15.80
N ILE A 226 2.87 7.92 14.83
CA ILE A 226 1.85 8.14 13.79
C ILE A 226 1.67 6.88 12.94
N LEU A 227 2.76 6.26 12.44
CA LEU A 227 2.67 5.03 11.64
C LEU A 227 2.08 3.86 12.42
N GLN A 228 2.48 3.67 13.67
CA GLN A 228 1.97 2.62 14.55
C GLN A 228 0.47 2.80 14.85
N SER A 229 -0.03 4.04 14.80
CA SER A 229 -1.45 4.34 14.96
C SER A 229 -2.32 3.75 13.83
N HIS A 230 -1.75 3.46 12.65
CA HIS A 230 -2.46 2.92 11.48
C HIS A 230 -2.26 1.41 11.24
N ILE A 231 -1.13 0.88 11.71
CA ILE A 231 -0.70 -0.50 11.44
C ILE A 231 -1.24 -1.47 12.50
N ASP A 232 -1.87 -2.56 12.05
CA ASP A 232 -2.34 -3.72 12.86
C ASP A 232 -1.63 -5.00 12.44
N ASP A 233 -0.30 -4.93 12.36
CA ASP A 233 0.49 -6.07 11.93
C ASP A 233 1.29 -6.63 13.10
N PRO A 234 0.89 -7.78 13.68
CA PRO A 234 1.60 -8.38 14.79
C PRO A 234 3.00 -8.88 14.39
N ARG A 235 3.29 -8.96 13.09
CA ARG A 235 4.62 -9.30 12.56
C ARG A 235 5.58 -8.12 12.62
N LEU A 236 5.09 -6.90 12.84
CA LEU A 236 5.86 -5.68 12.70
C LEU A 236 6.11 -4.99 14.04
N THR A 237 7.18 -4.20 14.05
CA THR A 237 7.44 -3.11 14.98
C THR A 237 7.65 -1.84 14.20
N VAL A 238 7.09 -0.75 14.70
CA VAL A 238 7.44 0.59 14.23
C VAL A 238 8.41 1.16 15.28
N GLY A 239 9.57 1.66 14.85
CA GLY A 239 10.70 1.99 15.74
C GLY A 239 11.66 3.02 15.18
#